data_AF-A0A671QGZ6-F1
#
_entry.id   AF-A0A671QGZ6-F1
#
_cell.length_a   1.000
_cell.length_b   1.000
_cell.length_c   1.000
_cell.angle_alpha   90.00
_cell.angle_beta   90.00
_cell.angle_gamma   90.00
#
_symmetry.space_group_name_H-M   'P 1'
#
loop_
_entity.id
_entity.type
_entity.pdbx_description
1 polymer ?
#
loop_
_entity_poly.entity_id
_entity_poly.type
_entity_poly.pdbx_seq_one_letter_code
_entity_poly.pdbx_strand_id
1 'polypeptide(L)'
;MPLKIAKYCAVPGCGRTQSLHNLPSDSNNRNAWLNFFNEVSAHVSKALSICSLHFTADSFVNKTQVDTGFAERLRLKSNAVPSILDLTGMYKIIKKASS
;
A
#
# COMPACT_ATOMS: atom_id res chain seq x y z
N MET A 1 -7.78 -18.29 21.83
CA MET A 1 -7.47 -16.89 21.48
C MET A 1 -7.30 -16.82 19.97
N PRO A 2 -8.00 -15.95 19.23
CA PRO A 2 -7.82 -15.89 17.78
C PRO A 2 -6.40 -15.41 17.46
N LEU A 3 -5.70 -16.15 16.61
CA LEU A 3 -4.41 -15.74 16.04
C LEU A 3 -4.62 -14.43 15.29
N LYS A 4 -4.06 -13.33 15.77
CA LYS A 4 -3.96 -12.09 15.01
C LYS A 4 -3.08 -12.37 13.79
N ILE A 5 -3.70 -12.54 12.62
CA ILE A 5 -2.97 -12.54 11.36
C ILE A 5 -2.31 -11.16 11.22
N ALA A 6 -0.98 -11.14 11.15
CA ALA A 6 -0.23 -9.92 10.92
C ALA A 6 -0.58 -9.38 9.52
N LYS A 7 -1.13 -8.16 9.46
CA LYS A 7 -1.34 -7.46 8.19
C LYS A 7 0.01 -6.95 7.67
N TYR A 8 0.22 -7.08 6.37
CA TYR A 8 1.40 -6.59 5.67
C TYR A 8 1.00 -5.86 4.39
N CYS A 9 1.93 -5.06 3.88
CA CYS A 9 1.79 -4.34 2.63
C CYS A 9 1.70 -5.34 1.49
N ALA A 10 0.60 -5.27 0.75
CA ALA A 10 0.29 -6.17 -0.35
C ALA A 10 1.15 -5.95 -1.61
N VAL A 11 1.91 -4.84 -1.68
CA VAL A 11 2.81 -4.59 -2.80
C VAL A 11 3.97 -5.58 -2.76
N PRO A 12 4.19 -6.39 -3.82
CA PRO A 12 5.26 -7.36 -3.90
C PRO A 12 6.64 -6.75 -3.59
N GLY A 13 7.41 -7.43 -2.75
CA GLY A 13 8.73 -6.98 -2.31
C GLY A 13 8.74 -5.92 -1.21
N CYS A 14 7.58 -5.36 -0.79
CA CYS A 14 7.51 -4.36 0.27
C CYS A 14 7.47 -4.99 1.68
N GLY A 15 6.51 -5.88 1.94
CA GLY A 15 6.41 -6.64 3.21
C GLY A 15 6.20 -5.81 4.49
N ARG A 16 6.05 -4.48 4.41
CA ARG A 16 5.94 -3.59 5.58
C ARG A 16 4.66 -3.87 6.37
N THR A 17 4.71 -3.77 7.69
CA THR A 17 3.55 -4.00 8.58
C THR A 17 2.99 -2.71 9.20
N GLN A 18 3.63 -1.57 8.93
CA GLN A 18 3.28 -0.26 9.51
C GLN A 18 2.61 0.65 8.48
N SER A 19 1.85 1.63 8.98
CA SER A 19 1.19 2.67 8.18
C SER A 19 0.37 2.11 7.02
N LEU A 20 -0.37 1.04 7.30
CA LEU A 20 -1.18 0.30 6.34
C LEU A 20 -2.56 0.95 6.15
N HIS A 21 -2.93 1.17 4.90
CA HIS A 21 -4.24 1.66 4.47
C HIS A 21 -5.02 0.53 3.81
N ASN A 22 -6.26 0.32 4.24
CA ASN A 22 -7.13 -0.67 3.60
C ASN A 22 -7.74 -0.08 2.32
N LEU A 23 -8.31 -0.95 1.48
CA LEU A 23 -9.08 -0.53 0.32
C LEU A 23 -10.14 0.52 0.70
N PRO A 24 -10.32 1.57 -0.12
CA PRO A 24 -11.36 2.56 0.09
C PRO A 24 -12.75 1.94 -0.09
N SER A 25 -13.74 2.48 0.61
CA SER A 25 -15.15 2.06 0.47
C SER A 25 -15.75 2.49 -0.87
N ASP A 26 -15.26 3.59 -1.45
CA ASP A 26 -15.66 4.08 -2.77
C ASP A 26 -15.25 3.08 -3.86
N SER A 27 -16.21 2.70 -4.70
CA SER A 27 -16.02 1.66 -5.72
C SER A 27 -15.02 2.06 -6.81
N ASN A 28 -14.98 3.34 -7.19
CA ASN A 28 -14.08 3.82 -8.25
C ASN A 28 -12.63 3.77 -7.78
N ASN A 29 -12.35 4.30 -6.58
CA ASN A 29 -11.01 4.26 -6.02
C ASN A 29 -10.61 2.83 -5.65
N ARG A 30 -11.55 1.99 -5.20
CA ARG A 30 -11.28 0.57 -4.96
C ARG A 30 -10.84 -0.11 -6.25
N ASN A 31 -11.53 0.14 -7.36
CA ASN A 31 -11.17 -0.43 -8.66
C ASN A 31 -9.80 0.09 -9.13
N ALA A 32 -9.48 1.37 -8.91
CA ALA A 32 -8.15 1.91 -9.22
C ALA A 32 -7.03 1.22 -8.42
N TRP A 33 -7.24 0.97 -7.13
CA TRP A 33 -6.30 0.21 -6.30
C TRP A 33 -6.18 -1.24 -6.78
N LEU A 34 -7.29 -1.87 -7.15
CA LEU A 34 -7.29 -3.23 -7.69
C LEU A 34 -6.57 -3.31 -9.04
N ASN A 35 -6.72 -2.31 -9.91
CA ASN A 35 -5.95 -2.23 -11.15
C ASN A 35 -4.46 -2.12 -10.87
N PHE A 36 -4.06 -1.25 -9.94
CA PHE A 36 -2.68 -1.18 -9.47
C PHE A 36 -2.18 -2.53 -8.92
N PHE A 37 -3.03 -3.31 -8.25
CA PHE A 37 -2.64 -4.66 -7.82
C PHE A 37 -2.54 -5.66 -8.97
N ASN A 38 -3.48 -5.64 -9.92
CA ASN A 38 -3.48 -6.54 -11.08
C ASN A 38 -2.22 -6.34 -11.94
N GLU A 39 -1.70 -5.12 -12.02
CA GLU A 39 -0.42 -4.83 -12.69
C GLU A 39 0.78 -5.49 -11.99
N VAL A 40 0.66 -5.85 -10.71
CA VAL A 40 1.81 -6.21 -9.87
C VAL A 40 1.68 -7.62 -9.27
N SER A 41 0.48 -8.19 -9.18
CA SER A 41 0.22 -9.51 -8.59
C SER A 41 -1.06 -10.15 -9.12
N ALA A 42 -0.99 -11.44 -9.47
CA ALA A 42 -2.14 -12.24 -9.89
C ALA A 42 -3.10 -12.63 -8.73
N HIS A 43 -2.70 -12.42 -7.47
CA HIS A 43 -3.47 -12.85 -6.30
C HIS A 43 -3.95 -11.64 -5.50
N VAL A 44 -5.21 -11.27 -5.71
CA VAL A 44 -5.90 -10.20 -4.98
C VAL A 44 -6.69 -10.81 -3.82
N SER A 45 -6.25 -10.59 -2.57
CA SER A 45 -7.03 -10.94 -1.38
C SER A 45 -8.05 -9.86 -1.03
N LYS A 46 -9.12 -10.20 -0.29
CA LYS A 46 -10.08 -9.19 0.23
C LYS A 46 -9.52 -8.34 1.36
N ALA A 47 -8.39 -8.74 1.95
CA ALA A 47 -7.75 -8.07 3.08
C ALA A 47 -6.49 -7.27 2.70
N LEU A 48 -6.40 -6.82 1.45
CA LEU A 48 -5.22 -6.09 0.98
C LEU A 48 -5.11 -4.73 1.67
N SER A 49 -3.89 -4.44 2.12
CA SER A 49 -3.54 -3.14 2.65
C SER A 49 -2.23 -2.67 2.03
N ILE A 50 -2.11 -1.37 1.80
CA ILE A 50 -0.94 -0.74 1.19
C ILE A 50 -0.32 0.21 2.20
N CYS A 51 1.01 0.16 2.38
CA CYS A 51 1.68 1.10 3.27
C CYS A 51 1.76 2.52 2.65
N SER A 52 1.86 3.55 3.49
CA SER A 52 1.92 4.95 3.06
C SER A 52 2.99 5.26 2.00
N LEU A 53 4.06 4.47 1.86
CA LEU A 53 5.13 4.77 0.89
C LEU A 53 4.71 4.55 -0.57
N HIS A 54 3.60 3.87 -0.83
CA HIS A 54 3.10 3.68 -2.19
C HIS A 54 2.19 4.83 -2.67
N PHE A 55 2.05 5.87 -1.84
CA PHE A 55 1.28 7.07 -2.12
C PHE A 55 2.21 8.28 -2.15
N THR A 56 1.89 9.24 -3.01
CA THR A 56 2.58 10.52 -3.06
C THR A 56 2.26 11.37 -1.82
N ALA A 57 3.10 12.36 -1.51
CA ALA A 57 2.87 13.23 -0.35
C ALA A 57 1.54 14.01 -0.42
N ASP A 58 1.09 14.38 -1.61
CA ASP A 58 -0.17 15.07 -1.85
C ASP A 58 -1.40 14.16 -1.72
N SER A 59 -1.22 12.83 -1.64
CA SER A 59 -2.30 11.88 -1.38
C SER A 59 -2.83 11.96 0.06
N PHE A 60 -2.14 12.66 0.96
CA PHE A 60 -2.49 12.73 2.38
C PHE A 60 -3.15 14.04 2.77
N VAL A 61 -4.21 13.98 3.59
CA VAL A 61 -4.89 15.18 4.12
C VAL A 61 -4.15 15.83 5.29
N ASN A 62 -3.26 15.09 5.94
CA ASN A 62 -2.63 15.52 7.20
C ASN A 62 -1.11 15.31 7.22
N LYS A 63 -0.45 15.32 6.04
CA LYS A 63 1.01 15.12 5.96
C LYS A 63 1.78 16.07 6.86
N THR A 64 1.47 17.37 6.78
CA THR A 64 2.10 18.40 7.62
C THR A 64 1.89 18.15 9.11
N GLN A 65 0.70 17.71 9.53
CA GLN A 65 0.41 17.42 10.94
C GLN A 65 1.24 16.23 11.45
N VAL A 66 1.45 15.21 10.60
CA VAL A 66 2.31 14.08 10.96
C VAL A 66 3.77 14.52 11.05
N ASP A 67 4.24 15.29 10.08
CA ASP A 67 5.64 15.73 10.02
C ASP A 67 6.01 16.68 11.17
N THR A 68 5.04 17.42 11.69
CA THR A 68 5.19 18.33 12.83
C THR A 68 4.87 17.68 14.18
N GLY A 69 4.54 16.38 14.21
CA GLY A 69 4.26 15.62 15.43
C GLY A 69 2.88 15.82 16.04
N PHE A 70 1.98 16.57 15.38
CA PHE A 70 0.59 16.77 15.81
C PHE A 70 -0.34 15.61 15.47
N ALA A 71 0.10 14.65 14.65
CA ALA A 71 -0.65 13.43 14.34
C ALA A 71 0.26 12.21 14.23
N GLU A 72 -0.18 11.07 14.75
CA GLU A 72 0.59 9.82 14.70
C GLU A 72 0.41 9.03 13.39
N ARG A 73 -0.69 9.26 12.69
CA ARG A 73 -1.10 8.44 11.53
C ARG A 73 -1.42 9.31 10.32
N LEU A 74 -0.87 8.91 9.18
CA LEU A 74 -1.24 9.46 7.88
C LEU A 74 -2.66 9.05 7.52
N ARG A 75 -3.42 9.98 6.95
CA ARG A 75 -4.78 9.79 6.45
C ARG A 75 -4.81 10.12 4.97
N LEU A 76 -5.31 9.19 4.17
CA LEU A 76 -5.46 9.37 2.74
C LEU A 76 -6.64 10.29 2.43
N LYS A 77 -6.51 11.06 1.35
CA LYS A 77 -7.64 11.71 0.69
C LYS A 77 -8.60 10.64 0.16
N SER A 78 -9.87 10.99 0.04
CA SER A 78 -10.91 10.07 -0.45
C SER A 78 -10.59 9.53 -1.85
N ASN A 79 -9.94 10.33 -2.70
CA ASN A 79 -9.52 10.01 -4.07
C ASN A 79 -8.07 9.56 -4.21
N ALA A 80 -7.37 9.28 -3.11
CA ALA A 80 -5.98 8.84 -3.18
C ALA A 80 -5.89 7.44 -3.78
N VAL A 81 -5.00 7.28 -4.76
CA VAL A 81 -4.67 6.01 -5.39
C VAL A 81 -3.17 5.72 -5.24
N PRO A 82 -2.78 4.46 -5.00
CA PRO A 82 -1.38 4.09 -4.98
C PRO A 82 -0.79 4.29 -6.38
N SER A 83 0.43 4.81 -6.44
CA SER A 83 1.11 5.11 -7.71
C SER A 83 2.60 4.79 -7.68
N ILE A 84 3.17 4.53 -6.51
CA ILE A 84 4.61 4.26 -6.37
C ILE A 84 4.81 2.76 -6.22
N LEU A 85 5.41 2.15 -7.24
CA LEU A 85 5.95 0.80 -7.16
C LEU A 85 7.41 0.87 -6.78
N ASP A 86 7.75 0.33 -5.62
CA ASP A 86 9.15 0.12 -5.30
C ASP A 86 9.64 -1.12 -6.05
N LEU A 87 9.98 -0.93 -7.33
CA LEU A 87 10.55 -1.96 -8.21
C LEU A 87 11.89 -2.49 -7.68
N THR A 88 12.40 -1.87 -6.61
CA THR A 88 13.62 -2.25 -5.95
C THR A 88 13.57 -3.68 -5.41
N GLY A 89 12.39 -4.14 -4.98
CA GLY A 89 12.17 -5.53 -4.59
C GLY A 89 12.00 -6.47 -5.79
N MET A 90 11.36 -6.01 -6.87
CA MET A 90 11.09 -6.82 -8.07
C MET A 90 12.39 -7.18 -8.81
N TYR A 91 13.34 -6.25 -8.96
CA TYR A 91 14.61 -6.56 -9.66
C TYR A 91 15.40 -7.70 -9.00
N LYS A 92 15.25 -7.92 -7.68
CA LYS A 92 15.91 -9.03 -6.97
C LYS A 92 15.26 -10.37 -7.28
N ILE A 93 13.95 -10.39 -7.52
CA ILE A 93 13.19 -11.61 -7.82
C ILE A 93 13.50 -12.07 -9.25
N ILE A 94 13.57 -11.15 -10.22
CA ILE A 94 13.92 -11.49 -11.61
C ILE A 94 15.33 -12.07 -11.68
N LYS A 95 16.31 -11.53 -10.94
CA LYS A 95 17.66 -12.10 -10.89
C LYS A 95 17.78 -13.44 -10.17
N LYS A 96 16.84 -13.79 -9.28
CA LYS A 96 16.85 -15.07 -8.57
C LYS A 96 16.19 -16.22 -9.36
N ALA A 97 15.44 -15.91 -10.41
CA ALA A 97 14.82 -16.90 -11.30
C ALA A 97 15.71 -17.29 -12.51
N SER A 98 16.93 -16.77 -12.60
CA SER A 98 17.88 -17.03 -13.70
C SER A 98 19.20 -17.66 -13.23
N SER A 99 19.22 -18.31 -12.05
CA SER A 99 20.38 -19.03 -11.54
C SER A 99 20.01 -20.40 -11.00
#